data_AF-A0A0U5IHA7-F1
#
_entry.id   AF-A0A0U5IHA7-F1
#
_cell.length_a   1.000
_cell.length_b   1.000
_cell.length_c   1.000
_cell.angle_alpha   90.00
_cell.angle_beta   90.00
_cell.angle_gamma   90.00
#
_symmetry.space_group_name_H-M   'P 1'
#
loop_
_entity.id
_entity.type
_entity.pdbx_description
1 polymer ?
#
loop_
_entity_poly.entity_id
_entity_poly.type
_entity_poly.pdbx_seq_one_letter_code
_entity_poly.pdbx_strand_id
1 'polypeptide(L)'
;MPLRSTATAHDPRARSLRQQGTYRNRLVRTRAFRAEQRAGRAIHGGVMRPRPVDPASLRPGDDPGPFTNGAFIDVLAHCGHLPVLPEADIAYAMTMDLGTPGERRAGTDRPIAPGAHNRRYPSTGALLAIAYDVENPWVELRHIDTGGTPVASRTVPLEAPTMMHDFVLTERHAVLFACPAVFDLQAAFSGGSPLDWRPQMGTRIALVPLD
;
A
#
# COMPACT_ATOMS: atom_id res chain seq x y z
N MET A 1 4.46 21.23 23.94
CA MET A 1 4.72 20.62 25.26
C MET A 1 5.01 19.14 25.03
N PRO A 2 6.24 18.62 25.20
CA PRO A 2 6.48 17.21 24.95
C PRO A 2 6.06 16.38 26.17
N LEU A 3 5.14 15.45 25.97
CA LEU A 3 4.78 14.43 26.96
C LEU A 3 5.93 13.41 27.05
N ARG A 4 6.50 13.26 28.25
CA ARG A 4 7.43 12.18 28.59
C ARG A 4 6.60 11.08 29.27
N SER A 5 6.49 9.90 28.66
CA SER A 5 6.06 8.70 29.40
C SER A 5 7.30 7.87 29.73
N THR A 6 7.38 7.42 30.99
CA THR A 6 8.39 6.47 31.45
C THR A 6 7.66 5.19 31.81
N ALA A 7 7.92 4.10 31.08
CA ALA A 7 7.53 2.76 31.50
C ALA A 7 8.67 2.16 32.33
N THR A 8 8.38 1.75 33.55
CA THR A 8 9.30 1.00 34.43
C THR A 8 8.89 -0.46 34.45
N ALA A 9 9.76 -1.35 33.97
CA ALA A 9 9.71 -2.78 34.27
C ALA A 9 10.77 -3.09 35.34
N HIS A 10 10.36 -3.76 36.42
CA HIS A 10 11.26 -4.17 37.49
C HIS A 10 11.91 -5.52 37.16
N ASP A 11 13.22 -5.50 36.92
CA ASP A 11 14.12 -6.66 37.03
C ASP A 11 15.10 -6.34 38.18
N PRO A 12 15.17 -7.15 39.25
CA PRO A 12 16.03 -6.88 40.40
C PRO A 12 17.55 -7.03 40.12
N ARG A 13 17.97 -7.33 38.89
CA ARG A 13 19.39 -7.31 38.48
C ARG A 13 19.68 -6.44 37.24
N ALA A 14 18.68 -5.76 36.69
CA ALA A 14 18.89 -4.88 35.54
C ALA A 14 19.38 -3.50 35.98
N ARG A 15 20.53 -3.07 35.44
CA ARG A 15 20.89 -1.65 35.42
C ARG A 15 19.72 -0.88 34.80
N SER A 16 19.27 0.18 35.47
CA SER A 16 18.22 1.08 34.98
C SER A 16 18.58 1.63 33.59
N LEU A 17 18.11 0.97 32.54
CA LEU A 17 18.09 1.53 31.20
C LEU A 17 16.88 2.44 31.15
N ARG A 18 17.07 3.74 31.43
CA ARG A 18 16.09 4.76 31.05
C ARG A 18 16.02 4.77 29.52
N GLN A 19 15.13 3.98 28.93
CA GLN A 19 14.88 4.02 27.49
C GLN A 19 14.13 5.32 27.19
N GLN A 20 14.86 6.32 26.70
CA GLN A 20 14.26 7.54 26.14
C GLN A 20 14.08 7.32 24.63
N GLY A 21 12.83 7.40 24.16
CA GLY A 21 12.50 7.41 22.74
C GLY A 21 12.14 8.82 22.26
N THR A 22 12.33 9.09 20.97
CA THR A 22 11.84 10.31 20.32
C THR A 22 10.70 9.98 19.36
N TYR A 23 9.64 10.78 19.35
CA TYR A 23 8.53 10.65 18.42
C TYR A 23 8.64 11.68 17.29
N ARG A 24 8.36 11.24 16.05
CA ARG A 24 8.21 12.09 14.87
C ARG A 24 7.05 11.57 14.02
N ASN A 25 6.33 12.49 13.39
CA ASN A 25 5.28 12.19 12.42
C ASN A 25 5.36 13.18 11.25
N ARG A 26 5.11 12.68 10.03
CA ARG A 26 5.04 13.45 8.80
C ARG A 26 3.97 12.87 7.90
N LEU A 27 3.27 13.75 7.19
CA LEU A 27 2.45 13.35 6.06
C LEU A 27 3.34 13.00 4.87
N VAL A 28 2.95 11.96 4.13
CA VAL A 28 3.59 11.59 2.87
C VAL A 28 3.23 12.66 1.85
N ARG A 29 4.24 13.31 1.28
CA ARG A 29 4.03 14.41 0.32
C ARG A 29 3.77 13.88 -1.09
N THR A 30 2.63 13.18 -1.27
CA THR A 30 2.19 12.66 -2.58
C THR A 30 1.88 13.78 -3.56
N ARG A 31 1.74 13.45 -4.85
CA ARG A 31 1.37 14.43 -5.90
C ARG A 31 0.01 15.07 -5.61
N ALA A 32 -0.99 14.25 -5.25
CA ALA A 32 -2.30 14.73 -4.81
C ALA A 32 -2.20 15.65 -3.58
N PHE A 33 -1.48 15.25 -2.53
CA PHE A 33 -1.28 16.10 -1.34
C PHE A 33 -0.67 17.46 -1.70
N ARG A 34 0.37 17.48 -2.56
CA ARG A 34 1.02 18.72 -2.98
C ARG A 34 0.08 19.60 -3.80
N ALA A 35 -0.79 19.02 -4.63
CA ALA A 35 -1.78 19.75 -5.41
C ALA A 35 -2.84 20.39 -4.51
N GLU A 36 -3.42 19.62 -3.58
CA GLU A 36 -4.41 20.10 -2.61
C GLU A 36 -3.84 21.14 -1.66
N GLN A 37 -2.58 20.97 -1.21
CA GLN A 37 -1.90 21.96 -0.38
C GLN A 37 -1.76 23.31 -1.10
N ARG A 38 -1.48 23.30 -2.41
CA ARG A 38 -1.42 24.54 -3.21
C ARG A 38 -2.79 25.14 -3.46
N ALA A 39 -3.81 24.31 -3.65
CA ALA A 39 -5.19 24.75 -3.85
C ALA A 39 -5.85 25.27 -2.57
N GLY A 40 -5.31 24.91 -1.39
CA GLY A 40 -5.89 25.25 -0.09
C GLY A 40 -7.19 24.52 0.22
N ARG A 41 -7.52 23.48 -0.55
CA ARG A 41 -8.75 22.67 -0.44
C ARG A 41 -8.54 21.30 -1.06
N ALA A 42 -9.40 20.35 -0.73
CA ALA A 42 -9.46 19.08 -1.44
C ALA A 42 -9.89 19.30 -2.90
N ILE A 43 -9.20 18.63 -3.83
CA ILE A 43 -9.51 18.66 -5.26
C ILE A 43 -9.71 17.25 -5.83
N HIS A 44 -9.10 16.23 -5.20
CA HIS A 44 -9.25 14.82 -5.54
C HIS A 44 -10.34 14.15 -4.69
N GLY A 45 -10.88 13.03 -5.17
CA GLY A 45 -11.83 12.19 -4.43
C GLY A 45 -11.15 10.98 -3.78
N GLY A 46 -11.87 10.29 -2.89
CA GLY A 46 -11.47 8.96 -2.43
C GLY A 46 -11.98 7.87 -3.37
N VAL A 47 -11.45 6.65 -3.28
CA VAL A 47 -11.95 5.49 -4.08
C VAL A 47 -13.47 5.31 -3.94
N MET A 48 -14.01 5.50 -2.74
CA MET A 48 -15.46 5.39 -2.46
C MET A 48 -16.30 6.55 -2.99
N ARG A 49 -15.69 7.70 -3.25
CA ARG A 49 -16.34 8.92 -3.72
C ARG A 49 -15.40 9.65 -4.69
N PRO A 50 -15.20 9.11 -5.91
CA PRO A 50 -14.37 9.76 -6.91
C PRO A 50 -14.89 11.15 -7.20
N ARG A 51 -13.96 12.07 -7.49
CA ARG A 51 -14.32 13.43 -7.85
C ARG A 51 -13.56 13.83 -9.10
N PRO A 52 -14.24 14.14 -10.21
CA PRO A 52 -13.59 14.74 -11.37
C PRO A 52 -12.81 15.99 -10.96
N VAL A 53 -11.54 16.04 -11.33
CA VAL A 53 -10.65 17.15 -11.00
C VAL A 53 -10.75 18.21 -12.10
N ASP A 54 -10.91 19.48 -11.70
CA ASP A 54 -10.86 20.60 -12.64
C ASP A 54 -9.42 20.75 -13.16
N PRO A 55 -9.15 20.61 -14.47
CA PRO A 55 -7.81 20.75 -15.04
C PRO A 55 -7.16 22.10 -14.73
N ALA A 56 -7.94 23.17 -14.54
CA ALA A 56 -7.41 24.49 -14.18
C ALA A 56 -6.81 24.54 -12.77
N SER A 57 -7.13 23.55 -11.92
CA SER A 57 -6.56 23.42 -10.58
C SER A 57 -5.24 22.64 -10.53
N LEU A 58 -4.80 22.08 -11.67
CA LEU A 58 -3.62 21.22 -11.77
C LEU A 58 -2.43 21.94 -12.39
N ARG A 59 -1.22 21.52 -12.01
CA ARG A 59 0.05 21.89 -12.63
C ARG A 59 0.61 20.74 -13.45
N PRO A 60 1.57 20.99 -14.37
CA PRO A 60 2.30 19.93 -15.03
C PRO A 60 2.90 18.97 -14.02
N GLY A 61 2.56 17.68 -14.14
CA GLY A 61 2.98 16.66 -13.22
C GLY A 61 2.11 16.50 -11.97
N ASP A 62 0.94 17.11 -11.85
CA ASP A 62 -0.06 16.65 -10.89
C ASP A 62 -0.84 15.44 -11.42
N ASP A 63 -1.54 14.75 -10.53
CA ASP A 63 -2.41 13.63 -10.88
C ASP A 63 -3.76 14.16 -11.42
N PRO A 64 -4.12 13.89 -12.69
CA PRO A 64 -5.40 14.30 -13.25
C PRO A 64 -6.55 13.35 -12.89
N GLY A 65 -6.25 12.21 -12.27
CA GLY A 65 -7.22 11.19 -11.93
C GLY A 65 -8.24 11.64 -10.88
N PRO A 66 -9.41 11.01 -10.83
CA PRO A 66 -10.47 11.39 -9.89
C PRO A 66 -10.24 10.87 -8.46
N PHE A 67 -9.15 10.14 -8.25
CA PHE A 67 -8.80 9.46 -7.00
C PHE A 67 -7.51 10.03 -6.39
N THR A 68 -7.45 10.06 -5.07
CA THR A 68 -6.24 10.40 -4.33
C THR A 68 -5.37 9.16 -4.12
N ASN A 69 -4.17 9.13 -4.71
CA ASN A 69 -3.09 8.30 -4.16
C ASN A 69 -2.59 8.93 -2.85
N GLY A 70 -3.08 8.38 -1.73
CA GLY A 70 -2.72 8.86 -0.40
C GLY A 70 -1.52 8.12 0.22
N ALA A 71 -1.03 7.03 -0.39
CA ALA A 71 0.08 6.21 0.11
C ALA A 71 0.04 6.01 1.64
N PHE A 72 -1.02 5.40 2.16
CA PHE A 72 -1.31 5.35 3.60
C PHE A 72 -1.57 3.96 4.17
N ILE A 73 -1.46 2.89 3.36
CA ILE A 73 -1.84 1.54 3.83
C ILE A 73 -0.73 0.93 4.68
N ASP A 74 0.50 0.91 4.18
CA ASP A 74 1.62 0.31 4.90
C ASP A 74 2.94 1.06 4.70
N VAL A 75 3.85 0.86 5.63
CA VAL A 75 5.26 1.25 5.53
C VAL A 75 6.12 0.14 6.12
N LEU A 76 7.10 -0.32 5.35
CA LEU A 76 8.06 -1.32 5.84
C LEU A 76 9.50 -0.88 5.62
N ALA A 77 10.41 -1.39 6.44
CA ALA A 77 11.84 -1.25 6.17
C ALA A 77 12.29 -2.36 5.20
N HIS A 78 12.88 -1.97 4.08
CA HIS A 78 13.47 -2.89 3.11
C HIS A 78 14.62 -2.22 2.37
N CYS A 79 15.70 -2.94 2.06
CA CYS A 79 16.85 -2.44 1.31
C CYS A 79 17.44 -1.10 1.81
N GLY A 80 17.36 -0.82 3.11
CA GLY A 80 17.83 0.45 3.69
C GLY A 80 16.90 1.65 3.42
N HIS A 81 15.68 1.40 2.93
CA HIS A 81 14.68 2.40 2.61
C HIS A 81 13.35 2.12 3.34
N LEU A 82 12.48 3.13 3.36
CA LEU A 82 11.09 3.01 3.83
C LEU A 82 10.13 3.21 2.64
N PRO A 83 9.78 2.17 1.88
CA PRO A 83 8.67 2.25 0.94
C PRO A 83 7.36 2.52 1.69
N VAL A 84 6.59 3.49 1.21
CA VAL A 84 5.24 3.77 1.67
C VAL A 84 4.27 3.31 0.61
N LEU A 85 3.35 2.45 1.00
CA LEU A 85 2.63 1.59 0.10
C LEU A 85 1.14 1.96 0.08
N PRO A 86 0.60 2.33 -1.08
CA PRO A 86 -0.84 2.36 -1.31
C PRO A 86 -1.36 0.96 -1.65
N GLU A 87 -2.69 0.81 -1.68
CA GLU A 87 -3.36 -0.46 -1.97
C GLU A 87 -3.05 -0.98 -3.39
N ALA A 88 -3.35 -0.18 -4.42
CA ALA A 88 -3.28 -0.55 -5.83
C ALA A 88 -2.75 0.61 -6.69
N ASP A 89 -1.69 1.29 -6.23
CA ASP A 89 -1.12 2.47 -6.91
C ASP A 89 0.41 2.55 -6.71
N ILE A 90 1.04 3.59 -7.25
CA ILE A 90 2.46 3.88 -7.16
C ILE A 90 2.87 4.11 -5.70
N ALA A 91 3.89 3.38 -5.26
CA ALA A 91 4.51 3.57 -3.95
C ALA A 91 5.35 4.86 -3.90
N TYR A 92 5.55 5.36 -2.68
CA TYR A 92 6.41 6.51 -2.41
C TYR A 92 7.66 6.09 -1.64
N ALA A 93 8.77 6.78 -1.87
CA ALA A 93 9.96 6.64 -1.05
C ALA A 93 9.84 7.54 0.18
N MET A 94 10.23 7.01 1.34
CA MET A 94 10.43 7.79 2.56
C MET A 94 11.85 7.59 3.08
N THR A 95 12.47 8.68 3.54
CA THR A 95 13.78 8.65 4.20
C THR A 95 13.61 8.32 5.68
N MET A 96 14.68 7.92 6.37
CA MET A 96 14.64 7.59 7.80
C MET A 96 14.28 8.78 8.70
N ASP A 97 14.52 9.99 8.21
CA ASP A 97 14.13 11.28 8.77
C ASP A 97 12.73 11.75 8.32
N LEU A 98 11.96 10.84 7.71
CA LEU A 98 10.55 10.98 7.29
C LEU A 98 10.33 12.02 6.17
N GLY A 99 11.36 12.28 5.36
CA GLY A 99 11.21 13.05 4.12
C GLY A 99 10.58 12.20 3.01
N THR A 100 9.86 12.82 2.08
CA THR A 100 9.26 12.16 0.91
C THR A 100 9.92 12.67 -0.38
N PRO A 101 11.00 12.04 -0.88
CA PRO A 101 11.67 12.46 -2.11
C PRO A 101 10.74 12.42 -3.32
N GLY A 102 9.82 11.45 -3.37
CA GLY A 102 8.85 11.29 -4.44
C GLY A 102 8.40 9.85 -4.58
N GLU A 103 7.86 9.54 -5.76
CA GLU A 103 7.46 8.19 -6.15
C GLU A 103 8.66 7.23 -6.14
N ARG A 104 8.46 6.01 -5.67
CA ARG A 104 9.51 5.00 -5.58
C ARG A 104 9.72 4.35 -6.94
N ARG A 105 10.98 4.31 -7.38
CA ARG A 105 11.41 3.71 -8.65
C ARG A 105 12.19 2.41 -8.50
N ALA A 106 12.83 2.21 -7.34
CA ALA A 106 13.65 1.03 -7.03
C ALA A 106 14.60 0.63 -8.17
N GLY A 107 15.40 1.57 -8.67
CA GLY A 107 16.35 1.31 -9.76
C GLY A 107 15.76 1.18 -11.16
N THR A 108 14.44 1.34 -11.32
CA THR A 108 13.79 1.28 -12.65
C THR A 108 13.50 2.68 -13.23
N ASP A 109 13.26 2.75 -14.55
CA ASP A 109 12.98 4.00 -15.26
C ASP A 109 11.58 4.57 -14.98
N ARG A 110 10.72 3.83 -14.27
CA ARG A 110 9.35 4.22 -13.94
C ARG A 110 9.05 3.99 -12.46
N PRO A 111 8.07 4.69 -11.88
CA PRO A 111 7.61 4.34 -10.55
C PRO A 111 7.04 2.92 -10.49
N ILE A 112 7.18 2.28 -9.33
CA ILE A 112 6.67 0.93 -9.08
C ILE A 112 5.40 0.96 -8.22
N ALA A 113 4.50 0.00 -8.46
CA ALA A 113 3.28 -0.22 -7.70
C ALA A 113 3.32 -1.62 -7.06
N PRO A 114 4.12 -1.87 -6.01
CA PRO A 114 4.36 -3.22 -5.51
C PRO A 114 3.14 -3.88 -4.84
N GLY A 115 2.12 -3.11 -4.46
CA GLY A 115 1.05 -3.55 -3.56
C GLY A 115 1.29 -3.10 -2.12
N ALA A 116 0.23 -3.10 -1.32
CA ALA A 116 0.27 -2.63 0.07
C ALA A 116 0.92 -3.62 1.03
N HIS A 117 0.52 -4.88 0.96
CA HIS A 117 0.93 -5.88 1.94
C HIS A 117 2.06 -6.71 1.38
N ASN A 118 3.25 -6.52 1.94
CA ASN A 118 4.45 -7.25 1.55
C ASN A 118 4.88 -8.18 2.68
N ARG A 119 5.37 -9.38 2.34
CA ARG A 119 5.89 -10.37 3.29
C ARG A 119 7.33 -10.70 2.96
N ARG A 120 8.20 -10.59 3.97
CA ARG A 120 9.62 -10.89 3.83
C ARG A 120 9.85 -12.39 3.90
N TYR A 121 10.55 -12.94 2.92
CA TYR A 121 11.09 -14.29 2.97
C TYR A 121 12.14 -14.38 4.09
N PRO A 122 11.99 -15.27 5.09
CA PRO A 122 12.96 -15.40 6.17
C PRO A 122 14.36 -15.83 5.69
N SER A 123 14.43 -16.62 4.62
CA SER A 123 15.67 -17.20 4.10
C SER A 123 16.52 -16.21 3.28
N THR A 124 15.88 -15.34 2.49
CA THR A 124 16.58 -14.46 1.55
C THR A 124 16.46 -12.98 1.89
N GLY A 125 15.44 -12.60 2.68
CA GLY A 125 15.10 -11.21 2.91
C GLY A 125 14.44 -10.50 1.73
N ALA A 126 14.20 -11.19 0.60
CA ALA A 126 13.35 -10.70 -0.48
C ALA A 126 11.89 -10.55 0.00
N LEU A 127 11.04 -9.88 -0.77
CA LEU A 127 9.61 -9.75 -0.44
C LEU A 127 8.75 -10.48 -1.47
N LEU A 128 7.64 -11.03 -0.98
CA LEU A 128 6.48 -11.36 -1.78
C LEU A 128 5.41 -10.29 -1.52
N ALA A 129 4.78 -9.80 -2.57
CA ALA A 129 3.66 -8.88 -2.50
C ALA A 129 2.46 -9.44 -3.26
N ILE A 130 1.27 -8.93 -2.96
CA ILE A 130 0.09 -9.09 -3.81
C ILE A 130 -0.24 -7.76 -4.48
N ALA A 131 -0.65 -7.83 -5.73
CA ALA A 131 -1.25 -6.70 -6.45
C ALA A 131 -2.49 -7.21 -7.18
N TYR A 132 -3.59 -6.46 -7.09
CA TYR A 132 -4.84 -6.78 -7.78
C TYR A 132 -5.36 -5.52 -8.45
N ASP A 133 -6.35 -5.70 -9.32
CA ASP A 133 -6.91 -4.64 -10.13
C ASP A 133 -8.41 -4.46 -9.84
N VAL A 134 -8.89 -3.23 -9.98
CA VAL A 134 -10.30 -2.88 -9.69
C VAL A 134 -11.26 -3.27 -10.82
N GLU A 135 -10.74 -3.54 -12.02
CA GLU A 135 -11.53 -3.94 -13.21
C GLU A 135 -11.31 -5.40 -13.56
N ASN A 136 -10.06 -5.85 -13.49
CA ASN A 136 -9.65 -7.12 -14.02
C ASN A 136 -9.68 -8.23 -12.95
N PRO A 137 -10.26 -9.41 -13.25
CA PRO A 137 -10.44 -10.48 -12.27
C PRO A 137 -9.15 -11.31 -12.11
N TRP A 138 -8.11 -10.71 -11.55
CA TRP A 138 -6.86 -11.40 -11.23
C TRP A 138 -6.18 -10.80 -9.99
N VAL A 139 -5.30 -11.60 -9.40
CA VAL A 139 -4.30 -11.15 -8.43
C VAL A 139 -2.93 -11.63 -8.87
N GLU A 140 -1.93 -10.77 -8.76
CA GLU A 140 -0.54 -11.08 -9.02
C GLU A 140 0.24 -11.26 -7.72
N LEU A 141 0.97 -12.36 -7.62
CA LEU A 141 2.04 -12.54 -6.66
C LEU A 141 3.32 -11.93 -7.24
N ARG A 142 3.82 -10.85 -6.65
CA ARG A 142 5.01 -10.13 -7.14
C ARG A 142 6.21 -10.40 -6.25
N HIS A 143 7.27 -10.97 -6.82
CA HIS A 143 8.57 -11.12 -6.17
C HIS A 143 9.35 -9.82 -6.27
N ILE A 144 9.79 -9.31 -5.13
CA ILE A 144 10.61 -8.11 -5.00
C ILE A 144 11.95 -8.55 -4.41
N ASP A 145 13.03 -8.29 -5.13
CA ASP A 145 14.37 -8.68 -4.71
C ASP A 145 14.85 -7.95 -3.44
N THR A 146 16.05 -8.30 -2.97
CA THR A 146 16.68 -7.67 -1.80
C THR A 146 17.09 -6.22 -2.03
N GLY A 147 17.15 -5.75 -3.28
CA GLY A 147 17.31 -4.35 -3.69
C GLY A 147 16.00 -3.56 -3.70
N GLY A 148 14.86 -4.25 -3.56
CA GLY A 148 13.54 -3.66 -3.55
C GLY A 148 12.92 -3.49 -4.94
N THR A 149 13.44 -4.17 -5.95
CA THR A 149 12.97 -4.16 -7.35
C THR A 149 12.02 -5.34 -7.58
N PRO A 150 10.82 -5.14 -8.15
CA PRO A 150 10.00 -6.25 -8.63
C PRO A 150 10.71 -6.97 -9.78
N VAL A 151 10.94 -8.28 -9.65
CA VAL A 151 11.75 -9.08 -10.60
C VAL A 151 10.96 -10.20 -11.29
N ALA A 152 9.85 -10.63 -10.70
CA ALA A 152 8.97 -11.64 -11.30
C ALA A 152 7.54 -11.47 -10.77
N SER A 153 6.55 -11.90 -11.56
CA SER A 153 5.17 -12.00 -11.10
C SER A 153 4.52 -13.30 -11.57
N ARG A 154 3.57 -13.78 -10.77
CA ARG A 154 2.68 -14.91 -11.12
C ARG A 154 1.24 -14.46 -10.97
N THR A 155 0.48 -14.53 -12.05
CA THR A 155 -0.94 -14.17 -12.07
C THR A 155 -1.79 -15.36 -11.64
N VAL A 156 -2.76 -15.11 -10.77
CA VAL A 156 -3.80 -16.05 -10.36
C VAL A 156 -5.15 -15.48 -10.81
N PRO A 157 -5.89 -16.17 -11.70
CA PRO A 157 -7.19 -15.70 -12.14
C PRO A 157 -8.23 -15.81 -11.01
N LEU A 158 -9.17 -14.88 -11.01
CA LEU A 158 -10.30 -14.81 -10.10
C LEU A 158 -11.60 -14.89 -10.91
N GLU A 159 -12.73 -15.13 -10.23
CA GLU A 159 -14.05 -15.12 -10.88
C GLU A 159 -14.56 -13.70 -11.16
N ALA A 160 -14.11 -12.73 -10.36
CA ALA A 160 -14.51 -11.33 -10.41
C ALA A 160 -13.34 -10.45 -9.93
N PRO A 161 -13.36 -9.12 -10.17
CA PRO A 161 -12.37 -8.20 -9.61
C PRO A 161 -12.59 -8.10 -8.09
N THR A 162 -12.00 -9.02 -7.35
CA THR A 162 -12.17 -9.14 -5.90
C THR A 162 -11.13 -8.32 -5.17
N MET A 163 -11.57 -7.54 -4.18
CA MET A 163 -10.68 -6.88 -3.24
C MET A 163 -9.95 -7.94 -2.42
N MET A 164 -8.63 -7.98 -2.55
CA MET A 164 -7.76 -8.89 -1.80
C MET A 164 -6.75 -8.08 -1.00
N HIS A 165 -7.18 -7.58 0.16
CA HIS A 165 -6.35 -6.69 0.97
C HIS A 165 -5.05 -7.34 1.41
N ASP A 166 -5.11 -8.58 1.89
CA ASP A 166 -3.96 -9.22 2.54
C ASP A 166 -3.86 -10.72 2.21
N PHE A 167 -2.68 -11.28 2.50
CA PHE A 167 -2.36 -12.68 2.33
C PHE A 167 -1.42 -13.20 3.43
N VAL A 168 -1.27 -14.53 3.49
CA VAL A 168 -0.31 -15.17 4.39
C VAL A 168 0.81 -15.79 3.58
N LEU A 169 2.06 -15.50 3.97
CA LEU A 169 3.25 -16.19 3.47
C LEU A 169 3.63 -17.30 4.44
N THR A 170 3.79 -18.52 3.91
CA THR A 170 4.37 -19.66 4.63
C THR A 170 5.71 -20.04 3.99
N GLU A 171 6.37 -21.08 4.51
CA GLU A 171 7.59 -21.60 3.90
C GLU A 171 7.39 -22.16 2.49
N ARG A 172 6.16 -22.58 2.14
CA ARG A 172 5.86 -23.33 0.91
C ARG A 172 4.77 -22.72 0.04
N HIS A 173 3.91 -21.88 0.61
CA HIS A 173 2.75 -21.34 -0.06
C HIS A 173 2.53 -19.86 0.25
N ALA A 174 2.00 -19.13 -0.71
CA ALA A 174 1.18 -17.96 -0.47
C ALA A 174 -0.28 -18.40 -0.30
N VAL A 175 -0.92 -18.00 0.79
CA VAL A 175 -2.33 -18.28 1.07
C VAL A 175 -3.14 -17.02 0.75
N LEU A 176 -3.96 -17.12 -0.28
CA LEU A 176 -4.78 -16.02 -0.78
C LEU A 176 -6.23 -16.18 -0.32
N PHE A 177 -6.88 -15.07 0.03
CA PHE A 177 -8.26 -15.04 0.50
C PHE A 177 -9.11 -14.23 -0.49
N ALA A 178 -9.82 -14.93 -1.38
CA ALA A 178 -10.82 -14.31 -2.25
C ALA A 178 -12.15 -14.25 -1.48
N CYS A 179 -12.32 -13.18 -0.71
CA CYS A 179 -13.55 -12.85 0.02
C CYS A 179 -14.62 -12.31 -0.94
N PRO A 180 -15.91 -12.34 -0.58
CA PRO A 180 -17.00 -11.91 -1.45
C PRO A 180 -17.14 -10.36 -1.54
N ALA A 181 -16.04 -9.63 -1.49
CA ALA A 181 -15.98 -8.18 -1.69
C ALA A 181 -15.47 -7.87 -3.10
N VAL A 182 -16.37 -7.49 -4.01
CA VAL A 182 -16.09 -7.35 -5.44
C VAL A 182 -16.18 -5.89 -5.85
N PHE A 183 -15.27 -5.42 -6.69
CA PHE A 183 -15.34 -4.09 -7.26
C PHE A 183 -16.48 -3.98 -8.27
N ASP A 184 -17.26 -2.92 -8.15
CA ASP A 184 -18.36 -2.56 -9.05
C ASP A 184 -18.18 -1.11 -9.50
N LEU A 185 -17.35 -0.91 -10.52
CA LEU A 185 -17.10 0.43 -11.06
C LEU A 185 -18.35 1.03 -11.71
N GLN A 186 -19.25 0.21 -12.25
CA GLN A 186 -20.49 0.71 -12.84
C GLN A 186 -21.38 1.33 -11.76
N ALA A 187 -21.51 0.69 -10.60
CA ALA A 187 -22.17 1.28 -9.45
C ALA A 187 -21.45 2.56 -8.99
N ALA A 188 -20.12 2.58 -8.95
CA ALA A 188 -19.36 3.79 -8.60
C ALA A 188 -19.69 4.97 -9.52
N PHE A 189 -19.74 4.75 -10.84
CA PHE A 189 -20.06 5.79 -11.82
C PHE A 189 -21.50 6.29 -11.75
N SER A 190 -22.44 5.47 -11.24
CA SER A 190 -23.83 5.88 -11.01
C SER A 190 -24.08 6.45 -9.60
N GLY A 191 -23.02 6.64 -8.79
CA GLY A 191 -23.09 7.19 -7.44
C GLY A 191 -23.34 6.18 -6.33
N GLY A 192 -23.30 4.88 -6.65
CA GLY A 192 -23.32 3.76 -5.72
C GLY A 192 -21.95 3.44 -5.11
N SER A 193 -21.89 2.37 -4.32
CA SER A 193 -20.63 1.87 -3.71
C SER A 193 -19.75 1.21 -4.79
N PRO A 194 -18.44 1.52 -4.87
CA PRO A 194 -17.52 0.80 -5.75
C PRO A 194 -17.17 -0.59 -5.24
N LEU A 195 -17.57 -0.95 -4.02
CA LEU A 195 -17.36 -2.27 -3.44
C LEU A 195 -18.73 -2.88 -3.11
N ASP A 196 -19.00 -4.02 -3.72
CA ASP A 196 -20.23 -4.79 -3.59
C ASP A 196 -19.94 -6.08 -2.81
N TRP A 197 -20.75 -6.34 -1.78
CA TRP A 197 -20.65 -7.55 -0.97
C TRP A 197 -21.60 -8.62 -1.53
N ARG A 198 -21.02 -9.68 -2.10
CA ARG A 198 -21.71 -10.75 -2.83
C ARG A 198 -21.66 -12.08 -2.07
N PRO A 199 -22.39 -12.25 -0.95
CA PRO A 199 -22.24 -13.39 -0.04
C PRO A 199 -22.45 -14.75 -0.71
N GLN A 200 -23.24 -14.81 -1.79
CA GLN A 200 -23.45 -16.00 -2.61
C GLN A 200 -22.18 -16.59 -3.24
N MET A 201 -21.11 -15.79 -3.40
CA MET A 201 -19.82 -16.27 -3.89
C MET A 201 -19.04 -17.07 -2.84
N GLY A 202 -19.35 -16.87 -1.56
CA GLY A 202 -18.57 -17.39 -0.43
C GLY A 202 -17.15 -16.84 -0.37
N THR A 203 -16.37 -17.32 0.59
CA THR A 203 -14.92 -17.08 0.65
C THR A 203 -14.19 -18.27 0.05
N ARG A 204 -13.27 -18.02 -0.89
CA ARG A 204 -12.36 -19.03 -1.44
C ARG A 204 -10.95 -18.80 -0.93
N ILE A 205 -10.28 -19.87 -0.53
CA ILE A 205 -8.91 -19.85 -0.05
C ILE A 205 -8.06 -20.62 -1.05
N ALA A 206 -7.05 -19.96 -1.61
CA ALA A 206 -6.10 -20.59 -2.52
C ALA A 206 -4.75 -20.78 -1.83
N LEU A 207 -4.17 -21.97 -1.99
CA LEU A 207 -2.79 -22.27 -1.63
C LEU A 207 -1.97 -22.24 -2.92
N VAL A 208 -1.15 -21.20 -3.08
CA VAL A 208 -0.31 -21.03 -4.26
C VAL A 208 1.12 -21.45 -3.91
N PRO A 209 1.67 -22.51 -4.53
CA PRO A 209 3.06 -22.91 -4.31
C PRO A 209 4.04 -21.80 -4.68
N LEU A 210 5.14 -21.71 -3.94
CA LEU A 210 6.16 -20.66 -4.10
C LEU A 210 7.29 -21.05 -5.08
N ASP A 211 7.29 -22.29 -5.55
CA ASP A 211 8.23 -22.88 -6.52
C ASP A 211 7.80 -22.69 -7.99
#